data_AF-A0A7Y8GFR2-F1
#
_entry.id   AF-A0A7Y8GFR2-F1
#
_cell.length_a   1.000
_cell.length_b   1.000
_cell.length_c   1.000
_cell.angle_alpha   90.00
_cell.angle_beta   90.00
_cell.angle_gamma   90.00
#
_symmetry.space_group_name_H-M   'P 1'
#
loop_
_entity.id
_entity.type
_entity.pdbx_description
1 polymer ?
#
loop_
_entity_poly.entity_id
_entity_poly.type
_entity_poly.pdbx_seq_one_letter_code
_entity_poly.pdbx_strand_id
1 'polypeptide(L)'
;MASWYSEGTVTVTNGNAVVTGNGTKFSNCRSGDMFVGPDNGIYQVVNPSSDTSMSISPAYRGSTLAGAAYGIVPVNGYPKALADAVNLLVQQWGATLSALGTTGNYDILPVQKGGTGRTGPAFGTAADATLTTSADDAVIGRVLRVGDRGIGVPLSARVASDPTPRVYLGGWDFCVLTGNTPPGSQDGAMLTMSFGNPVYASQLFADWRQNVLKMRSVVNSGAFGAWQTIYSTQNTTRAADGTLKAI
;
A
#
# COMPACT_ATOMS: atom_id res chain seq x y z
N MET A 1 23.49 39.29 -20.10
CA MET A 1 22.87 39.75 -21.36
C MET A 1 23.57 39.03 -22.49
N ALA A 2 22.85 38.45 -23.45
CA ALA A 2 23.47 37.94 -24.67
C ALA A 2 24.07 39.15 -25.42
N SER A 3 25.38 39.35 -25.29
CA SER A 3 26.11 40.39 -26.02
C SER A 3 26.22 39.98 -27.48
N TRP A 4 26.05 40.93 -28.39
CA TRP A 4 26.29 40.71 -29.82
C TRP A 4 27.75 40.29 -30.04
N TYR A 5 27.98 39.31 -30.90
CA TYR A 5 29.32 38.86 -31.27
C TYR A 5 29.75 39.53 -32.57
N SER A 6 30.81 40.31 -32.55
CA SER A 6 31.35 41.01 -33.71
C SER A 6 32.88 41.01 -33.75
N GLU A 7 33.50 40.05 -33.05
CA GLU A 7 34.97 39.93 -32.99
C GLU A 7 35.52 39.39 -34.32
N GLY A 8 36.62 39.96 -34.79
CA GLY A 8 37.25 39.59 -36.06
C GLY A 8 36.51 40.13 -37.29
N THR A 9 36.84 39.61 -38.45
CA THR A 9 36.24 40.00 -39.73
C THR A 9 35.83 38.78 -40.55
N VAL A 10 34.98 38.98 -41.54
CA VAL A 10 34.48 37.91 -42.40
C VAL A 10 34.76 38.14 -43.87
N THR A 11 34.94 37.02 -44.57
CA THR A 11 34.92 36.91 -46.02
C THR A 11 33.65 36.18 -46.42
N VAL A 12 32.80 36.87 -47.17
CA VAL A 12 31.50 36.41 -47.66
C VAL A 12 31.50 36.49 -49.18
N THR A 13 31.04 35.43 -49.83
CA THR A 13 31.01 35.35 -51.30
C THR A 13 29.57 35.30 -51.78
N ASN A 14 29.20 36.13 -52.76
CA ASN A 14 27.85 36.14 -53.32
C ASN A 14 27.46 34.72 -53.80
N GLY A 15 26.26 34.27 -53.41
CA GLY A 15 25.73 32.95 -53.75
C GLY A 15 26.34 31.79 -52.96
N ASN A 16 27.27 32.04 -52.03
CA ASN A 16 27.87 31.01 -51.18
C ASN A 16 27.26 31.01 -49.77
N ALA A 17 27.01 29.83 -49.22
CA ALA A 17 26.51 29.64 -47.86
C ALA A 17 27.63 29.67 -46.82
N VAL A 18 28.91 29.57 -47.20
CA VAL A 18 30.04 29.55 -46.27
C VAL A 18 30.54 30.97 -46.00
N VAL A 19 30.65 31.30 -44.71
CA VAL A 19 31.27 32.51 -44.18
C VAL A 19 32.61 32.13 -43.58
N THR A 20 33.70 32.68 -44.13
CA THR A 20 35.05 32.45 -43.62
C THR A 20 35.47 33.61 -42.73
N GLY A 21 35.77 33.35 -41.47
CA GLY A 21 36.19 34.35 -40.50
C GLY A 21 37.71 34.46 -40.36
N ASN A 22 38.18 35.63 -39.95
CA ASN A 22 39.55 35.88 -39.54
C ASN A 22 39.54 36.53 -38.15
N GLY A 23 40.21 35.90 -37.18
CA GLY A 23 40.15 36.32 -35.78
C GLY A 23 38.75 36.23 -35.14
N THR A 24 37.83 35.49 -35.77
CA THR A 24 36.47 35.25 -35.26
C THR A 24 36.46 34.11 -34.24
N LYS A 25 35.34 34.00 -33.50
CA LYS A 25 35.05 32.90 -32.57
C LYS A 25 33.69 32.28 -32.85
N PHE A 26 33.47 31.82 -34.09
CA PHE A 26 32.18 31.25 -34.50
C PHE A 26 31.77 30.00 -33.72
N SER A 27 32.71 29.30 -33.07
CA SER A 27 32.36 28.19 -32.16
C SER A 27 31.46 28.59 -30.98
N ASN A 28 31.40 29.89 -30.65
CA ASN A 28 30.53 30.41 -29.61
C ASN A 28 29.09 30.66 -30.06
N CYS A 29 28.81 30.70 -31.37
CA CYS A 29 27.44 30.78 -31.86
C CYS A 29 26.82 29.38 -31.98
N ARG A 30 25.50 29.35 -32.12
CA ARG A 30 24.72 28.11 -32.27
C ARG A 30 23.99 28.13 -33.59
N SER A 31 23.70 26.93 -34.10
CA SER A 31 22.71 26.78 -35.17
C SER A 31 21.40 27.44 -34.74
N GLY A 32 20.82 28.26 -35.61
CA GLY A 32 19.64 29.07 -35.32
C GLY A 32 19.92 30.51 -34.88
N ASP A 33 21.17 30.85 -34.54
CA ASP A 33 21.52 32.24 -34.27
C ASP A 33 21.38 33.11 -35.53
N MET A 34 21.26 34.41 -35.33
CA MET A 34 21.12 35.37 -36.41
C MET A 34 22.49 35.92 -36.80
N PHE A 35 22.92 35.68 -38.03
CA PHE A 35 24.07 36.35 -38.64
C PHE A 35 23.60 37.60 -39.39
N VAL A 36 24.19 38.74 -39.06
CA VAL A 36 24.03 40.01 -39.74
C VAL A 36 25.26 40.21 -40.62
N GLY A 37 25.04 40.10 -41.93
CA GLY A 37 26.10 40.23 -42.93
C GLY A 37 26.53 41.67 -43.17
N PRO A 38 27.66 41.89 -43.85
CA PRO A 38 28.14 43.23 -44.23
C PRO A 38 27.18 44.03 -45.11
N ASP A 39 26.24 43.34 -45.77
CA ASP A 39 25.14 43.89 -46.56
C ASP A 39 23.97 44.41 -45.70
N ASN A 40 24.10 44.37 -44.37
CA ASN A 40 23.01 44.52 -43.39
C ASN A 40 21.90 43.46 -43.55
N GLY A 41 22.17 42.40 -44.30
CA GLY A 41 21.26 41.29 -44.50
C GLY A 41 21.22 40.37 -43.29
N ILE A 42 20.05 39.79 -43.03
CA ILE A 42 19.85 38.81 -41.95
C ILE A 42 19.86 37.39 -42.55
N TYR A 43 20.62 36.52 -41.92
CA TYR A 43 20.80 35.13 -42.28
C TYR A 43 20.75 34.24 -41.03
N GLN A 44 20.26 33.03 -41.17
CA GLN A 44 20.30 32.03 -40.09
C GLN A 44 21.65 31.33 -40.12
N VAL A 45 22.31 31.23 -38.97
CA VAL A 45 23.46 30.33 -38.79
C VAL A 45 22.97 28.89 -38.89
N VAL A 46 23.50 28.13 -39.84
CA VAL A 46 23.13 26.71 -40.03
C VAL A 46 24.08 25.83 -39.24
N ASN A 47 25.39 26.03 -39.39
CA ASN A 47 26.40 25.22 -38.70
C ASN A 47 27.70 26.01 -38.49
N PRO A 48 28.09 26.34 -37.25
CA PRO A 48 29.43 26.84 -36.94
C PRO A 48 30.44 25.68 -36.92
N SER A 49 31.14 25.49 -38.04
CA SER A 49 32.06 24.36 -38.22
C SER A 49 33.40 24.52 -37.47
N SER A 50 33.83 25.75 -37.18
CA SER A 50 35.04 26.06 -36.40
C SER A 50 35.00 27.50 -35.91
N ASP A 51 36.05 27.98 -35.22
CA ASP A 51 36.20 29.41 -34.86
C ASP A 51 36.15 30.35 -36.08
N THR A 52 36.55 29.87 -37.26
CA THR A 52 36.77 30.66 -38.48
C THR A 52 35.95 30.22 -39.68
N SER A 53 35.02 29.27 -39.52
CA SER A 53 34.15 28.84 -40.61
C SER A 53 32.76 28.51 -40.08
N MET A 54 31.75 29.11 -40.69
CA MET A 54 30.34 28.83 -40.41
C MET A 54 29.52 28.84 -41.70
N SER A 55 28.41 28.11 -41.73
CA SER A 55 27.45 28.19 -42.83
C SER A 55 26.20 28.97 -42.44
N ILE A 56 25.61 29.66 -43.42
CA ILE A 56 24.40 30.47 -43.29
C ILE A 56 23.31 30.05 -44.29
N SER A 57 22.06 30.35 -43.96
CA SER A 57 20.90 30.17 -44.85
C SER A 57 19.99 31.41 -44.82
N PRO A 58 19.55 31.93 -45.98
CA PRO A 58 19.96 31.55 -47.34
C PRO A 58 21.45 31.84 -47.60
N ALA A 59 21.99 31.42 -48.75
CA ALA A 59 23.35 31.80 -49.16
C ALA A 59 23.50 33.33 -49.21
N TYR A 60 24.72 33.84 -49.03
CA TYR A 60 24.99 35.28 -48.94
C TYR A 60 24.56 36.00 -50.23
N ARG A 61 23.74 37.06 -50.08
CA ARG A 61 23.07 37.75 -51.21
C ARG A 61 23.78 39.04 -51.62
N GLY A 62 24.60 39.62 -50.75
CA GLY A 62 25.35 40.85 -51.01
C GLY A 62 26.54 40.65 -51.96
N SER A 63 27.22 41.75 -52.31
CA SER A 63 28.48 41.70 -53.08
C SER A 63 29.58 40.96 -52.31
N THR A 64 30.40 40.18 -53.00
CA THR A 64 31.55 39.49 -52.40
C THR A 64 32.48 40.49 -51.71
N LEU A 65 32.76 40.26 -50.43
CA LEU A 65 33.57 41.13 -49.58
C LEU A 65 34.50 40.28 -48.72
N ALA A 66 35.72 40.76 -48.52
CA ALA A 66 36.71 40.15 -47.63
C ALA A 66 37.10 41.15 -46.54
N GLY A 67 37.36 40.65 -45.32
CA GLY A 67 37.75 41.50 -44.20
C GLY A 67 36.65 42.44 -43.70
N ALA A 68 35.38 42.10 -43.93
CA ALA A 68 34.24 42.96 -43.58
C ALA A 68 33.75 42.75 -42.14
N ALA A 69 33.06 43.76 -41.60
CA ALA A 69 32.40 43.69 -40.30
C ALA A 69 31.11 42.86 -40.39
N TYR A 70 30.72 42.26 -39.27
CA TYR A 70 29.52 41.42 -39.14
C TYR A 70 28.98 41.51 -37.71
N GLY A 71 27.81 40.93 -37.47
CA GLY A 71 27.31 40.67 -36.13
C GLY A 71 26.65 39.30 -36.05
N ILE A 72 26.75 38.62 -34.90
CA ILE A 72 25.92 37.48 -34.56
C ILE A 72 25.10 37.82 -33.33
N VAL A 73 23.79 37.65 -33.45
CA VAL A 73 22.83 37.85 -32.36
C VAL A 73 22.31 36.48 -31.93
N PRO A 74 22.55 36.10 -30.66
CA PRO A 74 22.00 34.86 -30.14
C PRO A 74 20.46 34.89 -30.18
N VAL A 75 19.87 33.97 -30.93
CA VAL A 75 18.42 33.82 -30.96
C VAL A 75 18.09 32.70 -29.99
N ASN A 76 17.94 33.07 -28.72
CA ASN A 76 17.31 32.18 -27.75
C ASN A 76 15.84 32.08 -28.12
N GLY A 77 15.52 31.22 -29.09
CA GLY A 77 14.17 30.69 -29.18
C GLY A 77 13.89 30.08 -27.81
N TYR A 78 12.93 30.64 -27.08
CA TYR A 78 12.31 29.93 -25.96
C TYR A 78 12.17 28.49 -26.44
N PRO A 79 12.74 27.48 -25.78
CA PRO A 79 12.59 26.11 -26.23
C PRO A 79 11.11 25.81 -26.17
N LYS A 80 10.40 26.06 -27.28
CA LYS A 80 8.95 26.09 -27.36
C LYS A 80 8.40 24.75 -26.92
N ALA A 81 9.13 23.68 -27.25
CA ALA A 81 8.90 22.34 -26.75
C ALA A 81 8.95 22.22 -25.22
N LEU A 82 9.88 22.88 -24.51
CA LEU A 82 9.93 22.87 -23.05
C LEU A 82 8.77 23.66 -22.44
N ALA A 83 8.48 24.85 -22.98
CA ALA A 83 7.35 25.64 -22.51
C ALA A 83 6.01 24.91 -22.72
N ASP A 84 5.83 24.28 -23.89
CA ASP A 84 4.66 23.47 -24.22
C ASP A 84 4.61 22.23 -23.30
N ALA A 85 5.73 21.55 -23.04
CA ALA A 85 5.79 20.39 -22.13
C ALA A 85 5.43 20.74 -20.69
N VAL A 86 5.93 21.86 -20.16
CA VAL A 86 5.59 22.34 -18.81
C VAL A 86 4.11 22.74 -18.73
N ASN A 87 3.58 23.42 -19.74
CA ASN A 87 2.16 23.77 -19.81
C ASN A 87 1.28 22.52 -19.82
N LEU A 88 1.66 21.49 -20.57
CA LEU A 88 0.95 20.21 -20.63
C LEU A 88 0.97 19.50 -19.26
N LEU A 89 2.10 19.51 -18.56
CA LEU A 89 2.20 18.98 -17.20
C LEU A 89 1.29 19.73 -16.22
N VAL A 90 1.24 21.06 -16.28
CA VAL A 90 0.36 21.88 -15.42
C VAL A 90 -1.11 21.63 -15.72
N GLN A 91 -1.50 21.50 -17.00
CA GLN A 91 -2.88 21.22 -17.37
C GLN A 91 -3.32 19.81 -16.94
N GLN A 92 -2.46 18.82 -17.10
CA GLN A 92 -2.78 17.44 -16.76
C GLN A 92 -2.75 17.17 -15.25
N TRP A 93 -1.77 17.73 -14.53
CA TRP A 93 -1.48 17.37 -13.14
C TRP A 93 -1.60 18.51 -12.14
N GLY A 94 -1.85 19.74 -12.57
CA GLY A 94 -1.90 20.90 -11.67
C GLY A 94 -3.00 20.78 -10.61
N ALA A 95 -4.20 20.37 -11.02
CA ALA A 95 -5.32 20.16 -10.10
C ALA A 95 -5.04 18.99 -9.13
N THR A 96 -4.47 17.89 -9.62
CA THR A 96 -4.13 16.72 -8.77
C THR A 96 -3.04 17.05 -7.76
N LEU A 97 -2.00 17.77 -8.17
CA LEU A 97 -0.91 18.17 -7.29
C LEU A 97 -1.39 19.18 -6.24
N SER A 98 -2.28 20.09 -6.64
CA SER A 98 -2.94 21.02 -5.71
C SER A 98 -3.84 20.30 -4.70
N ALA A 99 -4.58 19.28 -5.14
CA ALA A 99 -5.49 18.50 -4.29
C ALA A 99 -4.76 17.69 -3.20
N LEU A 100 -3.48 17.34 -3.40
CA LEU A 100 -2.66 16.73 -2.35
C LEU A 100 -2.46 17.69 -1.15
N GLY A 101 -2.46 19.00 -1.36
CA GLY A 101 -2.30 19.97 -0.27
C GLY A 101 -1.08 19.67 0.61
N THR A 102 -1.27 19.52 1.91
CA THR A 102 -0.17 19.21 2.85
C THR A 102 0.28 17.74 2.82
N THR A 103 -0.44 16.83 2.15
CA THR A 103 -0.10 15.40 2.17
C THR A 103 1.19 15.09 1.43
N GLY A 104 1.55 15.90 0.43
CA GLY A 104 2.79 15.78 -0.32
C GLY A 104 4.06 16.12 0.47
N ASN A 105 3.94 16.62 1.70
CA ASN A 105 5.09 17.01 2.55
C ASN A 105 5.62 15.88 3.43
N TYR A 106 5.06 14.67 3.30
CA TYR A 106 5.39 13.55 4.17
C TYR A 106 5.87 12.36 3.35
N ASP A 107 7.02 11.79 3.72
CA ASP A 107 7.45 10.48 3.21
C ASP A 107 6.49 9.36 3.63
N ILE A 108 5.84 9.54 4.79
CA ILE A 108 4.82 8.64 5.33
C ILE A 108 3.63 9.48 5.76
N LEU A 109 2.49 9.23 5.13
CA LEU A 109 1.29 9.99 5.42
C LEU A 109 0.79 9.72 6.86
N PRO A 110 0.56 10.76 7.70
CA PRO A 110 0.05 10.57 9.05
C PRO A 110 -1.43 10.15 9.05
N VAL A 111 -1.85 9.47 10.12
CA VAL A 111 -3.22 8.94 10.28
C VAL A 111 -4.29 10.01 10.18
N GLN A 112 -4.03 11.21 10.73
CA GLN A 112 -4.95 12.36 10.66
C GLN A 112 -5.18 12.87 9.23
N LYS A 113 -4.38 12.42 8.26
CA LYS A 113 -4.50 12.74 6.83
C LYS A 113 -4.86 11.50 5.99
N GLY A 114 -5.34 10.43 6.62
CA GLY A 114 -5.74 9.18 5.95
C GLY A 114 -4.60 8.20 5.67
N GLY A 115 -3.38 8.48 6.14
CA GLY A 115 -2.27 7.54 6.05
C GLY A 115 -2.26 6.50 7.17
N THR A 116 -1.28 5.62 7.16
CA THR A 116 -1.08 4.61 8.23
C THR A 116 -0.11 5.07 9.31
N GLY A 117 0.65 6.15 9.06
CA GLY A 117 1.64 6.70 9.99
C GLY A 117 2.84 5.79 10.29
N ARG A 118 3.15 4.79 9.45
CA ARG A 118 4.18 3.76 9.70
C ARG A 118 5.00 3.43 8.44
N THR A 119 6.28 3.05 8.60
CA THR A 119 7.26 2.74 7.54
C THR A 119 7.21 1.30 6.98
N GLY A 120 6.20 0.48 7.27
CA GLY A 120 6.17 -0.94 6.86
C GLY A 120 4.77 -1.56 6.85
N PRO A 121 4.62 -2.87 6.56
CA PRO A 121 3.36 -3.61 6.71
C PRO A 121 3.03 -3.63 8.20
N ALA A 122 2.32 -2.62 8.63
CA ALA A 122 2.24 -2.25 10.04
C ALA A 122 0.85 -2.53 10.60
N PHE A 123 0.37 -3.71 10.26
CA PHE A 123 -0.73 -4.37 10.92
C PHE A 123 -0.09 -5.46 11.81
N GLY A 124 -0.53 -5.57 13.07
CA GLY A 124 -0.20 -6.78 13.82
C GLY A 124 -0.78 -7.98 13.07
N THR A 125 -0.30 -9.21 13.30
CA THR A 125 -0.80 -10.39 12.58
C THR A 125 -2.33 -10.55 12.62
N ALA A 126 -2.99 -10.00 13.63
CA ALA A 126 -4.45 -9.94 13.72
C ALA A 126 -5.11 -9.00 12.68
N ALA A 127 -4.46 -7.91 12.29
CA ALA A 127 -5.01 -6.97 11.31
C ALA A 127 -4.80 -7.42 9.84
N ASP A 128 -3.98 -8.45 9.61
CA ASP A 128 -3.87 -9.14 8.31
C ASP A 128 -4.75 -10.40 8.23
N ALA A 129 -5.24 -10.90 9.37
CA ALA A 129 -6.04 -12.11 9.44
C ALA A 129 -7.52 -11.84 9.14
N THR A 130 -8.18 -12.80 8.46
CA THR A 130 -9.63 -12.70 8.18
C THR A 130 -10.44 -12.83 9.46
N LEU A 131 -11.49 -12.03 9.61
CA LEU A 131 -12.46 -12.21 10.69
C LEU A 131 -13.25 -13.52 10.49
N THR A 132 -13.69 -14.12 11.58
CA THR A 132 -14.68 -15.18 11.54
C THR A 132 -15.95 -14.75 10.79
N THR A 133 -16.61 -15.71 10.16
CA THR A 133 -17.79 -15.49 9.29
C THR A 133 -19.11 -15.86 9.98
N SER A 134 -19.06 -16.78 10.95
CA SER A 134 -20.19 -17.20 11.78
C SER A 134 -19.74 -17.48 13.22
N ALA A 135 -20.69 -17.64 14.15
CA ALA A 135 -20.39 -17.95 15.55
C ALA A 135 -19.67 -19.31 15.73
N ASP A 136 -19.89 -20.25 14.81
CA ASP A 136 -19.33 -21.60 14.80
C ASP A 136 -18.15 -21.75 13.79
N ASP A 137 -17.58 -20.64 13.30
CA ASP A 137 -16.49 -20.67 12.31
C ASP A 137 -15.24 -21.40 12.86
N ALA A 138 -14.85 -22.51 12.22
CA ALA A 138 -13.76 -23.40 12.65
C ALA A 138 -12.44 -23.16 11.91
N VAL A 139 -12.34 -22.14 11.04
CA VAL A 139 -11.15 -21.95 10.20
C VAL A 139 -9.99 -21.41 11.02
N ILE A 140 -8.89 -22.16 11.02
CA ILE A 140 -7.64 -21.82 11.71
C ILE A 140 -7.06 -20.52 11.16
N GLY A 141 -6.55 -19.67 12.05
CA GLY A 141 -5.86 -18.43 11.69
C GLY A 141 -6.77 -17.21 11.54
N ARG A 142 -8.09 -17.35 11.74
CA ARG A 142 -9.03 -16.22 11.79
C ARG A 142 -9.02 -15.51 13.14
N VAL A 143 -9.36 -14.22 13.12
CA VAL A 143 -9.61 -13.43 14.33
C VAL A 143 -11.07 -13.60 14.75
N LEU A 144 -11.29 -13.94 16.02
CA LEU A 144 -12.61 -14.07 16.62
C LEU A 144 -13.29 -12.69 16.74
N ARG A 145 -14.50 -12.56 16.20
CA ARG A 145 -15.36 -11.39 16.47
C ARG A 145 -15.99 -11.52 17.86
N VAL A 146 -16.31 -10.38 18.48
CA VAL A 146 -17.08 -10.34 19.73
C VAL A 146 -18.41 -11.08 19.52
N GLY A 147 -18.74 -12.00 20.43
CA GLY A 147 -19.94 -12.84 20.40
C GLY A 147 -19.76 -14.20 19.73
N ASP A 148 -18.77 -14.35 18.86
CA ASP A 148 -18.42 -15.68 18.36
C ASP A 148 -17.91 -16.53 19.53
N ARG A 149 -18.29 -17.81 19.57
CA ARG A 149 -17.99 -18.70 20.71
C ARG A 149 -18.52 -18.19 22.06
N GLY A 150 -19.51 -17.28 22.04
CA GLY A 150 -20.12 -16.74 23.27
C GLY A 150 -19.20 -15.86 24.12
N ILE A 151 -18.11 -15.35 23.55
CA ILE A 151 -17.17 -14.48 24.27
C ILE A 151 -17.57 -13.02 24.08
N GLY A 152 -17.78 -12.31 25.19
CA GLY A 152 -17.98 -10.85 25.21
C GLY A 152 -19.42 -10.36 25.04
N VAL A 153 -20.34 -11.19 24.50
CA VAL A 153 -21.79 -10.94 24.51
C VAL A 153 -22.58 -12.25 24.64
N PRO A 154 -23.80 -12.22 25.24
CA PRO A 154 -24.69 -13.38 25.21
C PRO A 154 -25.01 -13.80 23.77
N LEU A 155 -24.95 -15.09 23.48
CA LEU A 155 -25.34 -15.64 22.18
C LEU A 155 -26.84 -15.37 21.90
N SER A 156 -27.16 -14.80 20.74
CA SER A 156 -28.50 -14.33 20.37
C SER A 156 -29.38 -15.35 19.64
N ALA A 157 -28.82 -16.48 19.17
CA ALA A 157 -29.55 -17.62 18.60
C ALA A 157 -28.73 -18.90 18.74
N ARG A 158 -29.38 -20.08 18.84
CA ARG A 158 -28.70 -21.37 19.00
C ARG A 158 -29.27 -22.46 18.11
N VAL A 159 -28.37 -23.27 17.58
CA VAL A 159 -28.68 -24.56 16.95
C VAL A 159 -28.57 -25.65 18.01
N ALA A 160 -29.58 -26.52 18.07
CA ALA A 160 -29.52 -27.70 18.90
C ALA A 160 -28.42 -28.64 18.36
N SER A 161 -27.46 -29.03 19.19
CA SER A 161 -26.28 -29.77 18.70
C SER A 161 -25.79 -30.83 19.66
N ASP A 162 -25.29 -31.93 19.10
CA ASP A 162 -24.58 -32.98 19.83
C ASP A 162 -23.21 -32.44 20.33
N PRO A 163 -22.85 -32.61 21.61
CA PRO A 163 -21.55 -32.21 22.15
C PRO A 163 -20.35 -32.92 21.51
N THR A 164 -20.55 -34.08 20.92
CA THR A 164 -19.48 -34.92 20.35
C THR A 164 -18.80 -34.27 19.15
N PRO A 165 -19.50 -33.85 18.08
CA PRO A 165 -18.88 -33.13 16.97
C PRO A 165 -18.34 -31.74 17.36
N ARG A 166 -18.76 -31.16 18.49
CA ARG A 166 -18.24 -29.87 18.96
C ARG A 166 -16.76 -29.94 19.36
N VAL A 167 -16.20 -31.13 19.54
CA VAL A 167 -14.77 -31.37 19.79
C VAL A 167 -13.85 -30.72 18.75
N TYR A 168 -14.34 -30.55 17.52
CA TYR A 168 -13.60 -29.98 16.38
C TYR A 168 -13.59 -28.45 16.35
N LEU A 169 -14.46 -27.79 17.11
CA LEU A 169 -14.62 -26.34 17.08
C LEU A 169 -13.73 -25.65 18.12
N GLY A 170 -13.49 -26.29 19.28
CA GLY A 170 -12.69 -25.74 20.39
C GLY A 170 -13.28 -24.47 21.02
N GLY A 171 -12.79 -24.06 22.18
CA GLY A 171 -13.24 -22.82 22.84
C GLY A 171 -14.58 -22.94 23.56
N TRP A 172 -15.19 -21.80 23.85
CA TRP A 172 -16.47 -21.72 24.55
C TRP A 172 -17.63 -21.83 23.57
N ASP A 173 -18.62 -22.60 23.92
CA ASP A 173 -19.89 -22.67 23.21
C ASP A 173 -20.99 -22.63 24.25
N PHE A 174 -22.20 -22.27 23.84
CA PHE A 174 -23.35 -22.64 24.62
C PHE A 174 -24.29 -23.43 23.74
N CYS A 175 -24.61 -24.63 24.22
CA CYS A 175 -25.31 -25.65 23.46
C CYS A 175 -26.70 -25.88 24.07
N VAL A 176 -27.70 -25.93 23.20
CA VAL A 176 -28.91 -26.72 23.46
C VAL A 176 -28.56 -28.14 23.03
N LEU A 177 -28.63 -29.08 23.95
CA LEU A 177 -28.04 -30.40 23.79
C LEU A 177 -28.97 -31.34 23.03
N THR A 178 -28.47 -32.00 21.97
CA THR A 178 -29.20 -33.06 21.24
C THR A 178 -28.31 -34.28 21.06
N GLY A 179 -28.59 -35.34 21.83
CA GLY A 179 -27.75 -36.56 21.82
C GLY A 179 -26.46 -36.39 22.61
N ASN A 180 -25.93 -37.50 23.14
CA ASN A 180 -24.70 -37.55 23.95
C ASN A 180 -24.64 -36.49 25.07
N THR A 181 -25.80 -36.16 25.62
CA THR A 181 -25.97 -35.10 26.60
C THR A 181 -25.42 -35.53 27.97
N PRO A 182 -24.81 -34.63 28.76
CA PRO A 182 -24.58 -34.90 30.17
C PRO A 182 -25.88 -35.35 30.85
N PRO A 183 -25.87 -36.42 31.66
CA PRO A 183 -27.08 -36.96 32.27
C PRO A 183 -27.87 -35.89 33.04
N GLY A 184 -29.17 -35.76 32.75
CA GLY A 184 -30.04 -34.77 33.39
C GLY A 184 -29.87 -33.32 32.95
N SER A 185 -28.98 -33.03 31.99
CA SER A 185 -28.76 -31.69 31.44
C SER A 185 -29.50 -31.47 30.13
N GLN A 186 -29.95 -30.23 29.90
CA GLN A 186 -30.67 -29.84 28.70
C GLN A 186 -29.92 -28.77 27.89
N ASP A 187 -29.29 -27.81 28.57
CA ASP A 187 -28.53 -26.72 27.98
C ASP A 187 -27.58 -26.10 28.99
N GLY A 188 -26.57 -25.39 28.50
CA GLY A 188 -25.54 -24.79 29.33
C GLY A 188 -24.34 -24.33 28.52
N ALA A 189 -23.36 -23.77 29.21
CA ALA A 189 -22.09 -23.37 28.61
C ALA A 189 -21.12 -24.55 28.59
N MET A 190 -20.40 -24.74 27.50
CA MET A 190 -19.41 -25.79 27.34
C MET A 190 -18.08 -25.19 26.90
N LEU A 191 -17.01 -25.53 27.59
CA LEU A 191 -15.64 -25.32 27.13
C LEU A 191 -15.12 -26.62 26.52
N THR A 192 -14.61 -26.55 25.30
CA THR A 192 -14.00 -27.66 24.58
C THR A 192 -12.54 -27.37 24.28
N MET A 193 -11.66 -28.32 24.57
CA MET A 193 -10.24 -28.24 24.21
C MET A 193 -9.80 -29.58 23.61
N SER A 194 -9.08 -29.55 22.49
CA SER A 194 -8.69 -30.77 21.75
C SER A 194 -7.32 -30.68 21.12
N PHE A 195 -6.66 -31.83 20.96
CA PHE A 195 -5.40 -32.02 20.24
C PHE A 195 -5.47 -33.33 19.40
N GLY A 196 -4.90 -33.30 18.19
CA GLY A 196 -4.80 -34.47 17.31
C GLY A 196 -6.11 -34.93 16.63
N ASN A 197 -7.19 -34.15 16.77
CA ASN A 197 -8.46 -34.26 16.01
C ASN A 197 -9.36 -35.53 16.12
N PRO A 198 -9.96 -35.86 17.28
CA PRO A 198 -9.44 -35.68 18.62
C PRO A 198 -8.80 -37.00 19.08
N VAL A 199 -7.47 -37.02 19.18
CA VAL A 199 -6.80 -38.11 19.93
C VAL A 199 -6.87 -37.81 21.43
N TYR A 200 -6.86 -36.53 21.78
CA TYR A 200 -6.99 -36.04 23.14
C TYR A 200 -7.95 -34.86 23.17
N ALA A 201 -8.95 -34.90 24.04
CA ALA A 201 -9.86 -33.78 24.21
C ALA A 201 -10.46 -33.78 25.61
N SER A 202 -10.90 -32.60 26.07
CA SER A 202 -11.70 -32.43 27.27
C SER A 202 -12.88 -31.52 26.97
N GLN A 203 -14.00 -31.82 27.61
CA GLN A 203 -15.18 -30.96 27.65
C GLN A 203 -15.55 -30.72 29.10
N LEU A 204 -15.74 -29.44 29.43
CA LEU A 204 -16.30 -28.99 30.70
C LEU A 204 -17.63 -28.30 30.41
N PHE A 205 -18.70 -28.80 31.01
CA PHE A 205 -20.06 -28.32 30.83
C PHE A 205 -20.59 -27.72 32.13
N ALA A 206 -21.06 -26.49 32.06
CA ALA A 206 -21.72 -25.77 33.14
C ALA A 206 -23.23 -25.78 32.93
N ASP A 207 -23.92 -26.61 33.70
CA ASP A 207 -25.37 -26.67 33.73
C ASP A 207 -25.92 -25.56 34.61
N TRP A 208 -26.54 -24.57 33.99
CA TRP A 208 -27.13 -23.43 34.69
C TRP A 208 -28.48 -23.71 35.38
N ARG A 209 -29.19 -24.79 35.01
CA ARG A 209 -30.48 -25.15 35.61
C ARG A 209 -30.28 -25.89 36.91
N GLN A 210 -29.27 -26.75 36.93
CA GLN A 210 -28.91 -27.57 38.08
C GLN A 210 -27.79 -26.94 38.92
N ASN A 211 -27.09 -25.93 38.38
CA ASN A 211 -25.91 -25.31 38.97
C ASN A 211 -24.80 -26.33 39.28
N VAL A 212 -24.51 -27.20 38.31
CA VAL A 212 -23.47 -28.24 38.43
C VAL A 212 -22.51 -28.19 37.25
N LEU A 213 -21.25 -28.54 37.53
CA LEU A 213 -20.24 -28.74 36.50
C LEU A 213 -20.15 -30.23 36.17
N LYS A 214 -20.04 -30.55 34.89
CA LYS A 214 -19.87 -31.92 34.37
C LYS A 214 -18.70 -31.93 33.39
N MET A 215 -17.96 -33.02 33.34
CA MET A 215 -16.82 -33.14 32.43
C MET A 215 -16.78 -34.50 31.74
N ARG A 216 -16.10 -34.54 30.60
CA ARG A 216 -15.67 -35.78 29.95
C ARG A 216 -14.40 -35.55 29.15
N SER A 217 -13.73 -36.63 28.76
CA SER A 217 -12.52 -36.57 27.97
C SER A 217 -12.42 -37.68 26.94
N VAL A 218 -11.57 -37.46 25.94
CA VAL A 218 -11.04 -38.46 25.01
C VAL A 218 -9.59 -38.69 25.40
N VAL A 219 -9.20 -39.95 25.59
CA VAL A 219 -7.81 -40.34 25.90
C VAL A 219 -7.39 -41.46 24.95
N ASN A 220 -6.67 -41.09 23.90
CA ASN A 220 -6.06 -42.03 22.94
C ASN A 220 -7.03 -43.06 22.33
N SER A 221 -8.32 -42.71 22.22
CA SER A 221 -9.40 -43.62 21.79
C SER A 221 -10.22 -43.08 20.62
N GLY A 222 -10.11 -41.78 20.30
CA GLY A 222 -10.99 -41.10 19.35
C GLY A 222 -12.45 -40.96 19.81
N ALA A 223 -12.80 -41.48 21.00
CA ALA A 223 -14.15 -41.51 21.53
C ALA A 223 -14.20 -40.95 22.96
N PHE A 224 -15.26 -40.20 23.26
CA PHE A 224 -15.46 -39.65 24.59
C PHE A 224 -15.84 -40.73 25.61
N GLY A 225 -15.25 -40.65 26.79
CA GLY A 225 -15.74 -41.34 27.97
C GLY A 225 -17.11 -40.81 28.44
N ALA A 226 -17.72 -41.53 29.38
CA ALA A 226 -18.96 -41.11 29.99
C ALA A 226 -18.82 -39.77 30.74
N TRP A 227 -19.86 -38.94 30.67
CA TRP A 227 -19.94 -37.72 31.46
C TRP A 227 -19.84 -38.01 32.97
N GLN A 228 -19.00 -37.23 33.64
CA GLN A 228 -18.81 -37.27 35.09
C GLN A 228 -19.26 -35.94 35.70
N THR A 229 -19.93 -36.00 36.84
CA THR A 229 -20.35 -34.78 37.58
C THR A 229 -19.28 -34.39 38.58
N ILE A 230 -18.96 -33.10 38.64
CA ILE A 230 -18.08 -32.54 39.67
C ILE A 230 -18.90 -32.34 40.94
N TYR A 231 -18.42 -32.94 42.03
CA TYR A 231 -19.03 -32.78 43.34
C TYR A 231 -18.59 -31.48 44.00
N SER A 232 -19.56 -30.76 44.57
CA SER A 232 -19.46 -29.51 45.29
C SER A 232 -20.34 -29.58 46.54
N THR A 233 -20.31 -28.54 47.38
CA THR A 233 -21.18 -28.45 48.57
C THR A 233 -22.67 -28.42 48.24
N GLN A 234 -23.05 -28.17 46.98
CA GLN A 234 -24.44 -28.18 46.56
C GLN A 234 -24.97 -29.59 46.32
N ASN A 235 -24.13 -30.50 45.80
CA ASN A 235 -24.52 -31.87 45.44
C ASN A 235 -23.83 -32.93 46.30
N THR A 236 -23.32 -32.52 47.47
CA THR A 236 -22.83 -33.43 48.50
C THR A 236 -23.29 -32.99 49.88
N THR A 237 -23.39 -33.95 50.78
CA THR A 237 -23.53 -33.72 52.23
C THR A 237 -22.23 -34.14 52.92
N ARG A 238 -21.87 -33.39 53.96
CA ARG A 238 -20.73 -33.72 54.82
C ARG A 238 -21.24 -34.20 56.17
N ALA A 239 -20.93 -35.43 56.54
CA ALA A 239 -21.25 -35.96 57.86
C ALA A 239 -20.28 -35.43 58.93
N ALA A 240 -20.63 -35.61 60.20
CA ALA A 240 -19.83 -35.13 61.34
C ALA A 240 -18.43 -35.78 61.41
N ASP A 241 -18.28 -36.99 60.88
CA ASP A 241 -17.00 -37.70 60.74
C ASP A 241 -16.15 -37.21 59.54
N GLY A 242 -16.66 -36.23 58.78
CA GLY A 242 -16.00 -35.66 57.61
C GLY A 242 -16.25 -36.41 56.30
N THR A 243 -17.00 -37.51 56.29
CA THR A 243 -17.34 -38.24 55.05
C THR A 243 -18.23 -37.41 54.13
N LEU A 244 -17.99 -37.50 52.82
CA LEU A 244 -18.79 -36.86 51.79
C LEU A 244 -19.68 -37.89 51.11
N LYS A 245 -20.98 -37.59 50.99
CA LYS A 245 -21.95 -38.40 50.26
C LYS A 245 -22.61 -37.57 49.17
N ALA A 246 -22.66 -38.10 47.96
CA ALA A 246 -23.46 -37.53 46.87
C ALA A 246 -24.94 -37.53 47.25
N ILE A 247 -25.66 -36.48 46.85
CA ILE A 247 -27.13 -36.38 46.98
C ILE A 247 -27.83 -36.64 45.66
#